data_AF-A0A2V7HP65-F1
#
_entry.id   AF-A0A2V7HP65-F1
#
_cell.length_a   1.000
_cell.length_b   1.000
_cell.length_c   1.000
_cell.angle_alpha   90.00
_cell.angle_beta   90.00
_cell.angle_gamma   90.00
#
_symmetry.space_group_name_H-M   'P 1'
#
loop_
_entity.id
_entity.type
_entity.pdbx_description
1 polymer ?
#
loop_
_entity_poly.entity_id
_entity_poly.type
_entity_poly.pdbx_seq_one_letter_code
_entity_poly.pdbx_strand_id
1 'polypeptide(L)' 'PPDHPVNFITVDELKAALDGGAKADIIDVRNWDAYVEMHIKGARSIPLRAVEGRAQEISKTGLVVFY' A
#
# COMPACT_ATOMS: atom_id res chain seq x y z
N PRO A 1 -18.49 4.35 -13.74
CA PRO A 1 -17.82 3.89 -12.51
C PRO A 1 -16.52 3.18 -12.90
N PRO A 2 -15.40 3.29 -12.17
CA PRO A 2 -14.21 2.53 -12.54
C PRO A 2 -14.52 1.03 -12.43
N ASP A 3 -14.38 0.30 -13.54
CA ASP A 3 -14.79 -1.10 -13.75
C ASP A 3 -13.90 -2.14 -13.03
N HIS A 4 -13.25 -1.75 -11.94
CA HIS A 4 -12.31 -2.61 -11.22
C HIS A 4 -12.76 -2.77 -9.76
N PRO A 5 -13.08 -3.99 -9.30
CA PRO A 5 -13.40 -4.22 -7.90
C PRO A 5 -12.16 -3.93 -7.05
N VAL A 6 -12.29 -2.95 -6.15
CA VAL A 6 -11.32 -2.74 -5.07
C VAL A 6 -11.78 -3.52 -3.85
N ASN A 7 -10.84 -4.23 -3.23
CA ASN A 7 -11.08 -4.93 -1.95
C ASN A 7 -10.50 -4.08 -0.83
N PHE A 8 -11.25 -3.97 0.27
CA PHE A 8 -10.78 -3.32 1.49
C PHE A 8 -10.29 -4.38 2.47
N ILE A 9 -9.26 -4.03 3.23
CA ILE A 9 -8.72 -4.81 4.35
C ILE A 9 -8.65 -3.89 5.56
N THR A 10 -9.00 -4.39 6.74
CA THR A 10 -8.84 -3.63 7.98
C THR A 10 -7.37 -3.58 8.43
N VAL A 11 -7.04 -2.63 9.31
CA VAL A 11 -5.69 -2.53 9.88
C VAL A 11 -5.33 -3.81 10.66
N ASP A 12 -6.27 -4.37 11.41
CA ASP A 12 -6.05 -5.58 12.21
C ASP A 12 -5.84 -6.82 11.33
N GLU A 13 -6.61 -6.97 10.25
CA GLU A 13 -6.43 -8.06 9.29
C GLU A 13 -5.08 -7.96 8.56
N LEU A 14 -4.70 -6.76 8.12
CA LEU A 14 -3.40 -6.54 7.49
C LEU A 14 -2.27 -6.86 8.46
N LYS A 15 -2.38 -6.39 9.71
CA LYS A 15 -1.39 -6.67 10.75
C LYS A 15 -1.26 -8.17 11.01
N ALA A 16 -2.38 -8.87 11.19
CA ALA A 16 -2.38 -10.32 11.42
C ALA A 16 -1.73 -11.09 10.25
N ALA A 17 -2.00 -10.67 9.01
CA ALA A 17 -1.39 -11.27 7.83
C ALA A 17 0.15 -11.06 7.79
N LEU A 18 0.61 -9.84 8.07
CA LEU A 18 2.03 -9.51 8.10
C LEU A 18 2.76 -10.22 9.24
N ASP A 19 2.17 -10.26 10.44
CA ASP A 19 2.70 -10.99 11.59
C ASP A 19 2.76 -12.52 11.31
N GLY A 20 1.83 -13.04 10.49
CA GLY A 20 1.83 -14.42 9.98
C GLY A 20 2.82 -14.69 8.83
N GLY A 21 3.60 -13.70 8.40
CA GLY A 21 4.61 -13.84 7.35
C GLY A 21 4.10 -13.66 5.93
N ALA A 22 2.86 -13.18 5.74
CA ALA A 22 2.38 -12.79 4.42
C ALA A 22 3.27 -11.68 3.84
N LYS A 23 3.53 -11.76 2.54
CA LYS A 23 4.24 -10.71 1.81
C LYS A 23 3.22 -9.81 1.12
N ALA A 24 3.26 -8.53 1.42
CA ALA A 24 2.46 -7.51 0.77
C ALA A 24 3.36 -6.37 0.29
N ASP A 25 3.02 -5.81 -0.87
CA ASP A 25 3.56 -4.56 -1.34
C ASP A 25 2.73 -3.41 -0.74
N ILE A 26 3.23 -2.81 0.34
CA ILE A 26 2.50 -1.78 1.09
C ILE A 26 2.92 -0.42 0.55
N ILE A 27 1.96 0.33 0.01
CA ILE A 27 2.16 1.63 -0.63
C ILE A 27 1.44 2.69 0.19
N ASP A 28 2.21 3.59 0.79
CA ASP A 28 1.69 4.77 1.48
C ASP A 28 1.49 5.89 0.46
N VAL A 29 0.24 6.28 0.23
CA VAL A 29 -0.12 7.29 -0.79
C VAL A 29 -0.29 8.69 -0.21
N ARG A 30 -0.03 8.87 1.09
CA ARG A 30 -0.08 10.16 1.77
C ARG A 30 1.11 11.04 1.34
N ASN A 31 1.12 12.28 1.82
CA ASN A 31 2.23 13.18 1.58
C ASN A 31 3.50 12.72 2.32
N TRP A 32 4.64 13.29 1.93
CA TRP A 32 5.94 12.92 2.48
C TRP A 32 6.05 13.17 3.98
N ASP A 33 5.51 14.30 4.46
CA ASP A 33 5.63 14.68 5.87
C ASP A 33 4.91 13.67 6.78
N ALA A 34 3.70 13.22 6.40
CA ALA A 34 2.96 12.19 7.12
C ALA A 34 3.66 10.83 7.11
N TYR A 35 4.28 10.46 5.99
CA TYR A 35 5.07 9.24 5.88
C TYR A 35 6.29 9.26 6.81
N VAL A 36 7.02 10.38 6.83
CA VAL A 36 8.20 10.56 7.70
C VAL A 36 7.82 10.56 9.17
N GLU A 37 6.70 11.20 9.53
CA GLU A 37 6.18 11.20 10.89
C GLU A 37 5.89 9.78 11.38
N MET A 38 5.13 9.00 10.60
CA MET A 38 4.85 7.60 10.89
C MET A 38 4.29 6.85 9.68
N HIS A 39 4.74 5.62 9.47
CA HIS A 39 4.24 4.73 8.43
C HIS A 39 4.30 3.26 8.88
N ILE A 40 3.59 2.39 8.16
CA ILE A 40 3.66 0.95 8.38
C ILE A 40 5.08 0.48 8.04
N LYS A 41 5.70 -0.30 8.93
CA LYS A 41 7.07 -0.81 8.71
C LYS A 41 7.16 -1.57 7.38
N GLY A 42 8.09 -1.13 6.52
CA GLY A 42 8.31 -1.74 5.21
C GLY A 42 7.46 -1.15 4.08
N ALA A 43 6.57 -0.21 4.37
CA ALA A 43 5.84 0.53 3.34
C ALA A 43 6.78 1.39 2.49
N ARG A 44 6.42 1.59 1.21
CA ARG A 44 7.09 2.56 0.32
C ARG A 44 6.23 3.82 0.19
N SER A 45 6.85 4.99 0.25
CA SER A 45 6.17 6.26 -0.06
C SER A 45 6.01 6.43 -1.57
N ILE A 46 4.76 6.41 -2.04
CA ILE A 46 4.37 6.76 -3.41
C ILE A 46 3.14 7.66 -3.30
N PRO A 47 3.33 8.99 -3.11
CA PRO A 47 2.21 9.91 -2.96
C PRO A 47 1.19 9.74 -4.10
N LEU A 48 -0.10 9.86 -3.80
CA LEU A 48 -1.19 9.52 -4.74
C LEU A 48 -0.99 10.07 -6.16
N ARG A 49 -0.58 11.34 -6.26
CA ARG A 49 -0.30 12.02 -7.53
C ARG A 49 0.81 11.40 -8.40
N ALA A 50 1.68 10.61 -7.79
CA ALA A 50 2.81 9.95 -8.44
C ALA A 50 2.53 8.48 -8.77
N VAL A 51 1.42 7.90 -8.27
CA VAL A 51 1.11 6.48 -8.43
C VAL A 51 1.02 6.08 -9.90
N GLU A 52 0.33 6.86 -10.72
CA GLU A 52 0.19 6.58 -12.16
C GLU A 52 1.55 6.53 -12.87
N GLY A 53 2.39 7.55 -12.68
CA GLY A 53 3.73 7.61 -13.27
C GLY A 53 4.74 6.62 -12.68
N ARG A 54 4.40 6.01 -11.54
CA ARG A 54 5.24 5.02 -10.82
C ARG A 54 4.62 3.63 -10.80
N ALA A 55 3.57 3.38 -11.58
CA ALA A 55 2.82 2.12 -11.55
C ALA A 55 3.70 0.90 -11.92
N GLN A 56 4.77 1.10 -12.69
CA GLN A 56 5.76 0.06 -13.00
C GLN A 56 6.56 -0.42 -11.78
N GLU A 57 6.64 0.37 -10.70
CA GLU A 57 7.35 0.01 -9.46
C GLU A 57 6.48 -0.81 -8.51
N ILE A 58 5.18 -0.95 -8.80
CA ILE A 58 4.21 -1.64 -7.95
C ILE A 58 4.06 -3.09 -8.42
N SER A 59 4.07 -4.02 -7.46
CA SER A 59 3.89 -5.44 -7.76
C SER A 59 2.59 -5.70 -8.53
N LYS A 60 2.67 -6.54 -9.56
CA LYS A 60 1.50 -6.95 -10.39
C LYS A 60 1.02 -8.37 -10.11
N THR A 61 1.73 -9.10 -9.24
CA THR A 61 1.53 -10.55 -9.03
C THR A 61 1.29 -10.93 -7.58
N GLY A 62 1.45 -9.99 -6.63
CA GLY A 62 1.25 -10.21 -5.20
C GLY A 62 0.16 -9.30 -4.62
N LEU A 63 -0.09 -9.46 -3.32
CA LEU A 63 -0.97 -8.55 -2.58
C LEU A 63 -0.36 -7.14 -2.58
N VAL A 64 -1.12 -6.16 -3.06
CA VAL A 64 -0.77 -4.73 -2.97
C VAL A 64 -1.80 -4.06 -2.07
N VAL A 65 -1.32 -3.27 -1.12
CA VAL A 65 -2.18 -2.52 -0.20
C VAL A 65 -1.82 -1.04 -0.29
N PHE A 66 -2.79 -0.23 -0.69
CA PHE A 66 -2.69 1.23 -0.66
C PHE A 66 -3.34 1.75 0.62
N TYR A 67 -2.71 2.72 1.28
CA TYR A 67 -3.28 3.41 2.44
C TYR A 67 -2.82 4.87 2.54
#